data_AF-A0A960SD25-F1
#
_entry.id   AF-A0A960SD25-F1
#
_cell.length_a   1.000
_cell.length_b   1.000
_cell.length_c   1.000
_cell.angle_alpha   90.00
_cell.angle_beta   90.00
_cell.angle_gamma   90.00
#
_symmetry.space_group_name_H-M   'P 1'
#
loop_
_entity.id
_entity.type
_entity.pdbx_description
1 polymer ?
#
loop_
_entity_poly.entity_id
_entity_poly.type
_entity_poly.pdbx_seq_one_letter_code
_entity_poly.pdbx_strand_id
1 'polypeptide(L)'
;MDSPSVQDLVDEGTLDFTLGENSAAVEKLEKALEIDPDCFEACLALAEVYLSERKLDEALAAAEKGHALNPEALHINTTLSRIWVEKGDKEKAEHFAAQVRMISWKEELKENPQNEPSA
;
A
#
# COMPACT_ATOMS: atom_id res chain seq x y z
N MET A 1 -30.82 9.02 3.46
CA MET A 1 -29.45 9.20 2.94
C MET A 1 -28.67 8.05 3.51
N ASP A 2 -28.26 7.12 2.65
CA ASP A 2 -27.46 5.98 3.08
C ASP A 2 -26.08 6.51 3.48
N SER A 3 -25.56 6.03 4.61
CA SER A 3 -24.18 6.33 5.02
C SER A 3 -23.23 5.83 3.91
N PRO A 4 -22.18 6.58 3.57
CA PRO A 4 -21.23 6.14 2.55
C PRO A 4 -20.61 4.80 2.96
N SER A 5 -20.48 3.87 2.02
CA SER A 5 -19.84 2.59 2.29
C SER A 5 -18.34 2.77 2.46
N VAL A 6 -17.66 1.75 3.03
CA VAL A 6 -16.19 1.72 3.10
C VAL A 6 -15.59 1.91 1.71
N GLN A 7 -16.16 1.26 0.69
CA GLN A 7 -15.69 1.39 -0.69
C GLN A 7 -15.83 2.81 -1.22
N ASP A 8 -16.97 3.46 -0.99
CA ASP A 8 -17.20 4.85 -1.44
C ASP A 8 -16.17 5.80 -0.80
N LEU A 9 -15.89 5.63 0.50
CA LEU A 9 -14.90 6.43 1.22
C LEU A 9 -13.48 6.21 0.69
N VAL A 10 -13.12 4.96 0.34
CA VAL A 10 -11.83 4.63 -0.26
C VAL A 10 -11.68 5.24 -1.66
N ASP A 11 -12.70 5.12 -2.49
CA ASP A 11 -12.70 5.63 -3.86
C ASP A 11 -12.61 7.17 -3.87
N GLU A 12 -13.43 7.84 -3.03
CA GLU A 12 -13.38 9.29 -2.87
C GLU A 12 -12.04 9.75 -2.26
N GLY A 13 -11.51 9.06 -1.25
CA GLY A 13 -10.22 9.40 -0.65
C GLY A 13 -9.06 9.26 -1.64
N THR A 14 -9.08 8.23 -2.48
CA THR A 14 -8.09 8.03 -3.55
C THR A 14 -8.22 9.10 -4.64
N LEU A 15 -9.44 9.52 -4.97
CA LEU A 15 -9.70 10.60 -5.90
C LEU A 15 -9.15 11.93 -5.38
N ASP A 16 -9.47 12.30 -4.13
CA ASP A 16 -8.94 13.50 -3.49
C ASP A 16 -7.41 13.53 -3.52
N PHE A 17 -6.77 12.40 -3.22
CA PHE A 17 -5.30 12.31 -3.29
C PHE A 17 -4.78 12.58 -4.69
N THR A 18 -5.43 12.03 -5.70
CA THR A 18 -5.08 12.27 -7.12
C THR A 18 -5.23 13.75 -7.50
N LEU A 19 -6.18 14.46 -6.88
CA LEU A 19 -6.40 15.89 -7.04
C LEU A 19 -5.44 16.76 -6.20
N GLY A 20 -4.59 16.15 -5.37
CA GLY A 20 -3.68 16.84 -4.45
C GLY A 20 -4.34 17.33 -3.17
N GLU A 21 -5.58 16.92 -2.89
CA GLU A 21 -6.35 17.27 -1.70
C GLU A 21 -6.03 16.32 -0.55
N ASN A 22 -4.75 16.23 -0.18
CA ASN A 22 -4.23 15.24 0.75
C ASN A 22 -4.97 15.20 2.10
N SER A 23 -5.33 16.36 2.67
CA SER A 23 -6.07 16.41 3.93
C SER A 23 -7.45 15.77 3.83
N ALA A 24 -8.15 15.99 2.71
CA ALA A 24 -9.47 15.42 2.48
C ALA A 24 -9.37 13.91 2.21
N ALA A 25 -8.34 13.48 1.47
CA ALA A 25 -8.01 12.07 1.29
C ALA A 25 -7.83 11.35 2.63
N VAL A 26 -6.99 11.89 3.52
CA VAL A 26 -6.76 11.31 4.85
C VAL A 26 -8.06 11.19 5.63
N GLU A 27 -8.88 12.24 5.69
CA GLU A 27 -10.14 12.23 6.45
C GLU A 27 -11.09 11.12 5.98
N LYS A 28 -11.22 10.91 4.66
CA LYS A 28 -12.09 9.87 4.11
C LYS A 28 -11.54 8.47 4.37
N LEU A 29 -10.23 8.28 4.19
CA LEU A 29 -9.59 6.98 4.40
C LEU A 29 -9.55 6.58 5.88
N GLU A 30 -9.38 7.54 6.80
CA GLU A 30 -9.50 7.29 8.24
C GLU A 30 -10.93 6.88 8.61
N LYS A 31 -11.95 7.54 8.07
CA LYS A 31 -13.35 7.10 8.24
C LYS A 31 -13.60 5.71 7.69
N ALA A 32 -12.99 5.35 6.55
CA ALA A 32 -13.08 3.99 6.03
C ALA A 32 -12.51 2.98 7.04
N LEU A 33 -11.38 3.31 7.69
CA LEU A 33 -10.77 2.48 8.73
C LEU A 33 -11.50 2.50 10.09
N GLU A 34 -12.30 3.52 10.38
CA GLU A 34 -13.21 3.52 11.54
C GLU A 34 -14.35 2.51 11.35
N ILE A 35 -14.83 2.34 10.12
CA ILE A 35 -15.90 1.40 9.78
C ILE A 35 -15.35 -0.02 9.61
N ASP A 36 -14.26 -0.15 8.86
CA ASP A 36 -13.53 -1.41 8.65
C ASP A 36 -12.03 -1.23 8.93
N PRO A 37 -11.59 -1.55 10.16
CA PRO A 37 -10.19 -1.45 10.53
C PRO A 37 -9.26 -2.30 9.67
N ASP A 38 -9.75 -3.35 9.01
CA ASP A 38 -8.93 -4.28 8.23
C ASP A 38 -9.07 -4.04 6.72
N CYS A 39 -9.59 -2.87 6.31
CA CYS A 39 -9.64 -2.47 4.90
C CYS A 39 -8.22 -2.24 4.35
N PHE A 40 -7.78 -3.15 3.50
CA PHE A 40 -6.45 -3.13 2.89
C PHE A 40 -6.25 -1.90 1.99
N GLU A 41 -7.24 -1.58 1.16
CA GLU A 41 -7.21 -0.49 0.20
C GLU A 41 -7.07 0.86 0.91
N ALA A 42 -7.79 1.05 2.03
CA ALA A 42 -7.65 2.25 2.85
C ALA A 42 -6.26 2.38 3.48
N CYS A 43 -5.69 1.27 3.97
CA CYS A 43 -4.32 1.25 4.53
C CYS A 43 -3.28 1.61 3.46
N LEU A 44 -3.39 1.03 2.26
CA LEU A 44 -2.49 1.29 1.14
C LEU A 44 -2.58 2.77 0.70
N ALA A 45 -3.79 3.30 0.52
CA ALA A 45 -3.99 4.68 0.11
C ALA A 45 -3.45 5.67 1.16
N LEU A 46 -3.69 5.45 2.46
CA LEU A 46 -3.12 6.29 3.53
C LEU A 46 -1.59 6.26 3.53
N ALA A 47 -0.99 5.07 3.34
CA ALA A 47 0.46 4.95 3.26
C ALA A 47 1.04 5.79 2.11
N GLU A 48 0.38 5.78 0.94
CA GLU A 48 0.81 6.56 -0.22
C GLU A 48 0.63 8.07 -0.03
N VAL A 49 -0.50 8.49 0.57
CA VAL A 49 -0.75 9.90 0.91
C VAL A 49 0.31 10.39 1.88
N TYR A 50 0.53 9.70 3.00
CA TYR A 50 1.54 10.08 3.99
C TYR A 50 2.96 10.07 3.43
N LEU A 51 3.30 9.10 2.56
CA LEU A 51 4.59 9.07 1.88
C LEU A 51 4.77 10.30 0.99
N SER A 52 3.74 10.73 0.25
CA SER A 52 3.78 11.94 -0.59
C SER A 52 4.05 13.22 0.22
N GLU A 53 3.56 13.25 1.46
CA GLU A 53 3.75 14.36 2.40
C GLU A 53 5.06 14.25 3.20
N ARG A 54 5.89 13.23 2.93
CA ARG A 54 7.09 12.91 3.73
C ARG A 54 6.81 12.68 5.22
N LYS A 55 5.58 12.30 5.58
CA LYS A 55 5.18 11.83 6.91
C LYS A 55 5.57 10.35 7.06
N LEU A 56 6.87 10.11 7.15
CA LEU A 56 7.44 8.77 6.96
C LEU A 56 7.07 7.77 8.05
N ASP A 57 6.76 8.22 9.27
CA ASP A 57 6.37 7.32 10.36
C ASP A 57 4.91 6.90 10.23
N GLU A 58 4.01 7.82 9.88
CA GLU A 58 2.61 7.55 9.59
C GLU A 58 2.46 6.68 8.34
N ALA A 59 3.24 6.99 7.29
CA ALA A 59 3.28 6.17 6.08
C ALA A 59 3.71 4.74 6.39
N LEU A 60 4.74 4.56 7.21
CA LEU A 60 5.23 3.24 7.61
C LEU A 60 4.17 2.48 8.41
N ALA A 61 3.54 3.11 9.39
CA ALA A 61 2.51 2.47 10.21
C ALA A 61 1.32 1.98 9.36
N ALA A 62 0.83 2.81 8.43
CA ALA A 62 -0.24 2.44 7.51
C ALA A 62 0.19 1.30 6.56
N ALA A 63 1.42 1.38 6.04
CA ALA A 63 1.96 0.37 5.13
C ALA A 63 2.20 -0.99 5.81
N GLU A 64 2.70 -0.99 7.05
CA GLU A 64 2.90 -2.20 7.86
C GLU A 64 1.57 -2.88 8.18
N LYS A 65 0.53 -2.10 8.48
CA LYS A 65 -0.83 -2.62 8.66
C LYS A 65 -1.36 -3.25 7.37
N GLY A 66 -1.24 -2.56 6.24
CA GLY A 66 -1.60 -3.12 4.93
C GLY A 66 -0.82 -4.40 4.60
N HIS A 67 0.47 -4.45 4.93
CA HIS A 67 1.30 -5.62 4.71
C HIS A 67 0.92 -6.80 5.61
N ALA A 68 0.50 -6.54 6.85
CA ALA A 68 -0.02 -7.59 7.73
C ALA A 68 -1.32 -8.22 7.19
N LEU A 69 -2.16 -7.42 6.51
CA LEU A 69 -3.40 -7.89 5.88
C LEU A 69 -3.14 -8.67 4.59
N ASN A 70 -2.25 -8.17 3.73
CA ASN A 70 -1.87 -8.83 2.48
C ASN A 70 -0.36 -8.72 2.21
N PRO A 71 0.45 -9.66 2.73
CA PRO A 71 1.91 -9.63 2.59
C PRO A 71 2.40 -9.82 1.16
N GLU A 72 1.60 -10.47 0.30
CA GLU A 72 1.96 -10.77 -1.10
C GLU A 72 1.43 -9.70 -2.08
N ALA A 73 0.82 -8.61 -1.60
CA ALA A 73 0.43 -7.51 -2.48
C ALA A 73 1.65 -6.75 -3.02
N LEU A 74 1.80 -6.67 -4.34
CA LEU A 74 2.90 -5.95 -4.99
C LEU A 74 2.94 -4.47 -4.59
N HIS A 75 1.78 -3.82 -4.53
CA HIS A 75 1.65 -2.40 -4.23
C HIS A 75 2.16 -2.06 -2.83
N ILE A 76 1.78 -2.83 -1.80
CA ILE A 76 2.19 -2.55 -0.42
C ILE A 76 3.70 -2.76 -0.21
N ASN A 77 4.27 -3.80 -0.82
CA ASN A 77 5.73 -4.04 -0.76
C ASN A 77 6.51 -2.94 -1.51
N THR A 78 5.97 -2.44 -2.62
CA THR A 78 6.54 -1.29 -3.33
C THR A 78 6.51 -0.03 -2.47
N THR A 79 5.39 0.24 -1.78
CA THR A 79 5.25 1.39 -0.89
C THR A 79 6.17 1.29 0.32
N LEU A 80 6.29 0.13 0.97
CA LEU A 80 7.25 -0.11 2.05
C LEU A 80 8.69 0.11 1.60
N SER A 81 9.07 -0.42 0.43
CA SER A 81 10.40 -0.20 -0.15
C SER A 81 10.70 1.29 -0.31
N ARG A 82 9.76 2.06 -0.88
CA ARG A 82 9.89 3.52 -1.07
C ARG A 82 9.99 4.27 0.26
N ILE A 83 9.19 3.91 1.26
CA ILE A 83 9.26 4.50 2.60
C ILE A 83 10.65 4.31 3.20
N TRP A 84 11.21 3.10 3.13
CA TRP A 84 12.54 2.82 3.67
C TRP A 84 13.67 3.50 2.90
N VAL A 85 13.52 3.70 1.58
CA VAL A 85 14.43 4.56 0.79
C VAL A 85 14.42 6.00 1.34
N GLU A 86 13.25 6.59 1.55
CA GLU A 86 13.12 7.96 2.07
C GLU A 86 13.63 8.08 3.51
N LYS A 87 13.51 7.02 4.33
CA LYS A 87 14.09 6.95 5.68
C LYS A 87 15.60 6.71 5.69
N GLY A 88 16.20 6.33 4.55
CA GLY A 88 17.63 6.04 4.41
C GLY A 88 18.06 4.64 4.86
N ASP A 89 17.11 3.74 5.17
CA ASP A 89 17.40 2.35 5.54
C ASP A 89 17.43 1.47 4.28
N LYS A 90 18.63 1.37 3.69
CA LYS A 90 18.83 0.64 2.44
C LYS A 90 18.57 -0.86 2.58
N GLU A 91 18.87 -1.44 3.74
CA GLU A 91 18.69 -2.88 3.98
C GLU A 91 17.21 -3.24 3.92
N LYS A 92 16.37 -2.49 4.63
CA LYS A 92 14.91 -2.70 4.58
C LYS A 92 14.32 -2.36 3.23
N ALA A 93 14.79 -1.31 2.57
CA ALA A 93 14.35 -0.98 1.21
C ALA A 93 14.60 -2.14 0.23
N GLU A 94 15.79 -2.75 0.29
CA GLU A 94 16.18 -3.89 -0.54
C GLU A 94 15.37 -5.15 -0.20
N HIS A 95 15.06 -5.38 1.08
CA HIS A 95 14.21 -6.48 1.53
C HIS A 95 12.84 -6.45 0.83
N PHE A 96 12.11 -5.33 0.94
CA PHE A 96 10.78 -5.20 0.32
C PHE A 96 10.85 -5.18 -1.22
N ALA A 97 11.90 -4.59 -1.80
CA ALA A 97 12.12 -4.66 -3.25
C ALA A 97 12.37 -6.10 -3.73
N ALA A 98 13.04 -6.94 -2.93
CA ALA A 98 13.23 -8.35 -3.25
C ALA A 98 11.91 -9.12 -3.20
N GLN A 99 11.04 -8.82 -2.23
CA GLN A 99 9.69 -9.40 -2.16
C GLN A 99 8.88 -9.08 -3.42
N VAL A 100 8.88 -7.83 -3.90
CA VAL A 100 8.21 -7.46 -5.17
C VAL A 100 8.69 -8.33 -6.33
N ARG A 101 10.01 -8.50 -6.50
CA ARG A 101 10.58 -9.36 -7.55
C ARG A 101 10.15 -10.82 -7.40
N MET A 102 10.16 -11.34 -6.18
CA MET A 102 9.74 -12.71 -5.89
C MET A 102 8.25 -12.93 -6.18
N ILE A 103 7.39 -11.99 -5.80
CA ILE A 103 5.94 -12.07 -6.05
C ILE A 103 5.67 -12.04 -7.55
N SER A 104 6.26 -11.08 -8.28
CA SER A 104 6.09 -10.98 -9.73
C SER A 104 6.55 -12.25 -10.45
N TRP A 105 7.66 -12.85 -10.03
CA TRP A 105 8.13 -14.12 -10.59
C TRP A 105 7.18 -15.29 -10.28
N LYS A 106 6.66 -15.38 -9.05
CA LYS A 106 5.66 -16.40 -8.68
C LYS A 106 4.39 -16.26 -9.53
N GLU A 107 3.95 -15.04 -9.82
CA GLU A 107 2.80 -14.79 -10.70
C GLU A 107 3.09 -15.24 -12.14
N GLU A 108 4.26 -14.89 -12.67
CA GLU A 108 4.69 -15.33 -14.00
C GLU A 108 4.73 -16.87 -14.12
N LEU A 109 5.23 -17.57 -13.10
CA LEU A 109 5.26 -19.04 -13.11
C LEU A 109 3.85 -19.66 -13.06
N LYS A 110 2.89 -19.02 -12.38
CA LYS A 110 1.49 -19.48 -12.40
C LYS A 110 0.90 -19.34 -13.80
N GLU A 111 1.25 -18.29 -14.52
CA GLU A 111 0.79 -18.04 -15.88
C GLU A 111 1.55 -18.86 -16.93
N ASN A 112 2.84 -19.12 -16.70
CA ASN A 112 3.71 -19.87 -17.60
C ASN A 112 4.68 -20.79 -16.83
N PRO A 113 4.23 -21.98 -16.40
CA PRO A 113 5.03 -22.92 -15.59
C PRO A 113 6.30 -23.44 -16.28
N GLN A 114 6.47 -23.20 -17.58
CA GLN A 114 7.65 -23.62 -18.35
C GLN A 114 8.84 -22.67 -18.23
N ASN A 115 8.69 -21.52 -17.57
CA ASN A 115 9.75 -20.53 -17.34
C ASN A 115 10.59 -20.81 -16.07
N GLU A 116 10.48 -22.00 -15.48
CA GLU A 116 11.34 -22.38 -14.36
C GLU A 116 12.81 -22.45 -14.83
N PRO A 117 13.75 -21.75 -14.16
CA PRO A 117 15.15 -21.83 -14.54
C PRO A 117 15.67 -23.26 -14.35
N SER A 118 16.18 -23.86 -15.42
CA SER A 118 16.88 -25.14 -15.36
C SER A 118 18.04 -25.04 -14.37
N ALA A 119 17.96 -25.79 -13.27
CA ALA A 119 18.96 -25.86 -12.21
C ALA A 119 20.32 -26.40 -12.68
#